data_AF-A0A958EBV6-F1
#
_entry.id   AF-A0A958EBV6-F1
#
_cell.length_a   1.000
_cell.length_b   1.000
_cell.length_c   1.000
_cell.angle_alpha   90.00
_cell.angle_beta   90.00
_cell.angle_gamma   90.00
#
_symmetry.space_group_name_H-M   'P 1'
#
loop_
_entity.id
_entity.type
_entity.pdbx_description
1 polymer ?
#
loop_
_entity_poly.entity_id
_entity_poly.type
_entity_poly.pdbx_seq_one_letter_code
_entity_poly.pdbx_strand_id
1 'polypeptide(L)' 'MIKEIEYDTIEKLDNTIIQHGKFNDRIYVIKLSRGDFPRIVPRLQQLAQKHHYQKIIIKAPEWA' A
#
# COMPACT_ATOMS: atom_id res chain seq x y z
N MET A 1 20.84 -22.60 -5.95
CA MET A 1 19.64 -22.32 -5.13
C MET A 1 18.90 -21.18 -5.80
N ILE A 2 17.74 -21.43 -6.41
CA ILE A 2 16.95 -20.37 -7.02
C ILE A 2 16.23 -19.66 -5.86
N LYS A 3 16.55 -18.39 -5.64
CA LYS A 3 15.85 -17.58 -4.63
C LYS A 3 14.48 -17.27 -5.23
N GLU A 4 13.42 -17.77 -4.61
CA GLU A 4 12.05 -17.48 -5.03
C GLU A 4 11.85 -15.97 -4.97
N ILE A 5 11.47 -15.36 -6.09
CA ILE A 5 11.19 -13.93 -6.16
C ILE A 5 9.76 -13.76 -5.65
N GLU A 6 9.63 -13.24 -4.43
CA GLU A 6 8.33 -12.89 -3.88
C GLU A 6 7.85 -11.59 -4.54
N TYR A 7 6.85 -11.68 -5.42
CA TYR A 7 6.25 -10.53 -6.09
C TYR A 7 5.38 -9.72 -5.12
N ASP A 8 5.22 -8.43 -5.42
CA ASP A 8 4.22 -7.61 -4.72
C ASP A 8 2.81 -8.16 -4.92
N THR A 9 2.00 -8.10 -3.87
CA THR A 9 0.60 -8.52 -3.87
C THR A 9 -0.32 -7.32 -4.08
N ILE A 10 -1.49 -7.57 -4.69
CA ILE A 10 -2.57 -6.59 -4.76
C ILE A 10 -3.65 -7.02 -3.77
N GLU A 11 -4.02 -6.14 -2.86
CA GLU A 11 -5.07 -6.40 -1.88
C GLU A 11 -5.92 -5.16 -1.58
N LYS A 12 -7.00 -5.36 -0.83
CA LYS A 12 -7.82 -4.29 -0.29
C LYS A 12 -7.42 -3.98 1.14
N LEU A 13 -7.10 -2.71 1.40
CA LEU A 13 -7.02 -2.14 2.73
C LEU A 13 -8.29 -1.32 2.94
N ASP A 14 -9.26 -1.89 3.66
CA ASP A 14 -10.67 -1.44 3.65
C ASP A 14 -11.25 -1.40 2.22
N ASN A 15 -11.64 -0.23 1.75
CA ASN A 15 -12.18 -0.02 0.40
C ASN A 15 -11.11 0.49 -0.58
N THR A 16 -9.89 0.72 -0.10
CA THR A 16 -8.75 1.22 -0.86
C THR A 16 -7.96 0.05 -1.46
N ILE A 17 -7.65 0.12 -2.75
CA ILE A 17 -6.87 -0.92 -3.44
C ILE A 17 -5.40 -0.52 -3.39
N ILE A 18 -4.56 -1.42 -2.90
CA ILE A 18 -3.11 -1.24 -2.80
C ILE A 18 -2.37 -2.38 -3.48
N GLN A 19 -1.17 -2.08 -3.95
CA GLN A 19 -0.14 -3.05 -4.29
C GLN A 19 1.03 -2.87 -3.32
N HIS A 20 1.52 -3.93 -2.70
CA HIS A 20 2.66 -3.83 -1.80
C HIS A 20 3.48 -5.12 -1.75
N GLY A 21 4.74 -4.99 -1.34
CA GLY A 21 5.62 -6.14 -1.22
C GLY A 21 7.08 -5.75 -1.12
N LYS A 22 7.91 -6.76 -0.84
CA LYS A 22 9.35 -6.58 -0.72
C LYS A 22 10.06 -6.46 -2.06
N PHE A 23 9.42 -6.85 -3.16
CA PHE A 23 9.99 -6.73 -4.49
C PHE A 23 10.26 -5.26 -4.86
N ASN A 24 9.28 -4.39 -4.66
CA ASN A 24 9.46 -2.94 -4.86
C ASN A 24 9.77 -2.17 -3.57
N ASP A 25 9.66 -2.84 -2.42
CA ASP A 25 9.85 -2.29 -1.06
C ASP A 25 8.97 -1.05 -0.81
N ARG A 26 7.69 -1.17 -1.16
CA ARG A 26 6.72 -0.07 -1.11
C ARG A 26 5.30 -0.52 -0.89
N ILE A 27 4.46 0.44 -0.51
CA ILE A 27 3.02 0.41 -0.74
C ILE A 27 2.71 1.39 -1.87
N TYR A 28 1.99 0.93 -2.89
CA TYR A 28 1.47 1.74 -3.99
C TYR A 28 -0.06 1.71 -3.95
N VAL A 29 -0.68 2.85 -3.67
CA VAL A 29 -2.14 2.95 -3.66
C VAL A 29 -2.64 3.10 -5.10
N ILE A 30 -3.33 2.06 -5.58
CA ILE A 30 -3.89 2.00 -6.93
C ILE A 30 -5.17 2.83 -6.99
N LYS A 31 -6.07 2.66 -6.01
CA LYS A 31 -7.37 3.34 -5.96
C LYS A 31 -7.73 3.71 -4.53
N LEU A 32 -7.69 5.01 -4.25
CA LEU A 32 -8.04 5.58 -2.95
C LEU A 32 -9.56 5.69 -2.81
N SER A 33 -10.11 5.17 -1.71
CA SER A 33 -11.54 5.31 -1.38
C SER A 33 -11.78 6.53 -0.52
N ARG A 34 -12.77 7.35 -0.91
CA ARG A 34 -13.21 8.51 -0.12
C ARG A 34 -13.79 8.10 1.24
N GLY A 35 -14.40 6.92 1.34
CA GLY A 35 -15.00 6.40 2.57
C GLY A 35 -13.97 5.99 3.64
N ASP A 36 -12.70 5.84 3.25
CA ASP A 36 -11.65 5.43 4.19
C ASP A 36 -10.95 6.65 4.83
N PHE A 37 -11.29 7.88 4.40
CA PHE A 37 -10.77 9.09 5.03
C PHE A 37 -11.41 9.38 6.39
N PRO A 38 -10.64 9.92 7.35
CA PRO A 38 -9.18 10.16 7.30
C PRO A 38 -8.33 8.96 7.73
N ARG A 39 -8.96 7.81 8.04
CA ARG A 39 -8.31 6.64 8.67
C ARG A 39 -7.30 5.92 7.78
N ILE A 40 -7.35 6.10 6.46
CA ILE A 40 -6.47 5.39 5.52
C ILE A 40 -4.99 5.74 5.72
N VAL A 41 -4.66 6.99 6.05
CA VAL A 41 -3.27 7.44 6.24
C VAL A 41 -2.56 6.67 7.38
N PRO A 42 -3.08 6.64 8.62
CA PRO A 42 -2.44 5.86 9.68
C PRO A 42 -2.42 4.35 9.39
N ARG A 43 -3.40 3.81 8.66
CA ARG A 43 -3.39 2.39 8.27
C ARG A 43 -2.27 2.05 7.30
N LEU A 44 -2.02 2.90 6.29
CA LEU A 44 -0.89 2.74 5.37
C LEU A 44 0.46 2.82 6.13
N GLN A 45 0.57 3.74 7.09
CA GLN A 45 1.77 3.85 7.94
C GLN A 45 1.99 2.59 8.79
N GLN A 46 0.94 2.07 9.43
CA GLN A 46 1.01 0.83 10.21
C GLN A 46 1.43 -0.36 9.34
N LEU A 47 0.87 -0.47 8.13
CA LEU A 47 1.26 -1.53 7.19
C LEU A 47 2.72 -1.39 6.76
N ALA A 48 3.18 -0.17 6.46
CA ALA A 48 4.58 0.09 6.13
C ALA A 48 5.53 -0.26 7.28
N GLN A 49 5.17 0.08 8.52
CA GLN A 49 5.96 -0.27 9.71
C GLN A 49 5.99 -1.79 9.93
N LYS A 50 4.83 -2.46 9.87
CA LYS A 50 4.71 -3.90 10.06
C LYS A 50 5.59 -4.70 9.10
N HIS A 51 5.67 -4.26 7.85
CA HIS A 51 6.45 -4.94 6.82
C HIS A 51 7.80 -4.27 6.55
N HIS A 52 8.18 -3.24 7.31
CA HIS A 52 9.39 -2.45 7.11
C HIS A 52 9.56 -1.94 5.66
N TYR A 53 8.49 -1.46 5.04
CA TYR A 53 8.56 -0.84 3.72
C TYR A 53 9.14 0.57 3.83
N GLN A 54 9.96 0.96 2.85
CA GLN A 54 10.66 2.25 2.87
C GLN A 54 9.80 3.42 2.36
N LYS A 55 8.69 3.13 1.65
CA LYS A 55 7.94 4.15 0.90
C LYS A 55 6.47 3.80 0.75
N ILE A 56 5.65 4.84 0.80
CA ILE A 56 4.23 4.83 0.46
C ILE A 56 4.04 5.82 -0.68
N ILE A 57 3.45 5.37 -1.78
CA ILE A 57 3.18 6.19 -2.96
C ILE A 57 1.66 6.18 -3.21
N ILE A 58 1.08 7.36 -3.35
CA ILE A 58 -0.33 7.57 -3.67
C ILE A 58 -0.42 8.38 -4.95
N LYS A 59 -1.26 7.94 -5.88
CA LYS A 59 -1.82 8.83 -6.90
C LYS A 59 -3.14 9.38 -6.34
N ALA A 60 -3.06 10.54 -5.70
CA ALA A 60 -4.22 11.16 -5.08
C ALA A 60 -5.17 11.72 -6.14
N PRO A 61 -6.48 11.45 -6.04
CA PRO A 61 -7.48 12.21 -6.76
C PRO A 61 -7.61 13.62 -6.16
N GLU A 62 -8.15 14.57 -6.93
CA GLU A 62 -8.28 15.98 -6.53
C GLU A 62 -9.05 16.21 -5.22
N TRP A 63 -9.99 15.33 -4.88
CA TRP A 63 -10.82 15.45 -3.69
C TRP A 63 -10.11 15.06 -2.37
N ALA A 64 -8.91 14.47 -2.45
CA ALA A 64 -8.20 13.85 -1.33
C ALA A 64 -7.26 14.83 -0.62
#